data_AF-A0A813KI02-F1
#
_entry.id   AF-A0A813KI02-F1
#
_cell.length_a   1.000
_cell.length_b   1.000
_cell.length_c   1.000
_cell.angle_alpha   90.00
_cell.angle_beta   90.00
_cell.angle_gamma   90.00
#
_symmetry.space_group_name_H-M   'P 1'
#
loop_
_entity.id
_entity.type
_entity.pdbx_description
1 polymer ?
#
loop_
_entity_poly.entity_id
_entity_poly.type
_entity_poly.pdbx_seq_one_letter_code
_entity_poly.pdbx_strand_id
1 'polypeptide(L)'
;GLDFRWRRPWSQRPKVSSTEGSEPPSRDRSPPSSPERQKCVERSFEDEDQQMYLDQEYESEYSEHSENEAAAPLFSRRSRRTRLQLTHRVETLVQDLRERQEVFRRRQKDLTKASYQRLRSEFLRQEEQLVQRSRRMVATLQSGRSRAWRHKWVFAVVQADFVVSAFWLGASPETFYFYYSAQMLLVLSCKVFDYRVNLQHYFLLDFCFFANLCVLAWLWLMPTSGFCFNAADAFGGLLSISIVLFRNSCVPHDPQRISNAYVHYPAVIVMLSVKLRCEGDLCVGIQNGLSPSWYRRLGEAWAMYLMWAVVYVSVIF
;
A
#
# COMPACT_ATOMS: atom_id res chain seq x y z
N GLY A 1 31.78 -28.79 -51.49
CA GLY A 1 30.84 -27.69 -51.75
C GLY A 1 29.47 -28.14 -51.32
N LEU A 2 28.95 -27.57 -50.24
CA LEU A 2 27.58 -27.77 -49.77
C LEU A 2 26.92 -26.39 -49.76
N ASP A 3 25.91 -26.26 -50.63
CA ASP A 3 25.31 -25.00 -51.07
C ASP A 3 24.26 -24.53 -50.05
N PHE A 4 24.53 -23.40 -49.41
CA PHE A 4 23.64 -22.68 -48.50
C PHE A 4 22.54 -21.99 -49.31
N ARG A 5 21.27 -22.40 -49.18
CA ARG A 5 20.14 -21.73 -49.83
C ARG A 5 19.16 -21.14 -48.80
N TRP A 6 19.39 -19.87 -48.49
CA TRP A 6 18.49 -18.97 -47.77
C TRP A 6 17.29 -18.55 -48.64
N ARG A 7 16.05 -18.82 -48.22
CA ARG A 7 14.79 -18.14 -48.62
C ARG A 7 13.72 -18.41 -47.56
N ARG A 8 12.78 -17.54 -47.16
CA ARG A 8 12.46 -16.09 -47.22
C ARG A 8 11.25 -15.91 -46.24
N PRO A 9 10.72 -14.69 -45.99
CA PRO A 9 10.10 -14.30 -44.71
C PRO A 9 8.63 -14.73 -44.50
N TRP A 10 8.24 -14.81 -43.22
CA TRP A 10 6.86 -14.96 -42.75
C TRP A 10 6.05 -13.67 -43.00
N SER A 11 5.58 -13.48 -44.22
CA SER A 11 4.47 -12.59 -44.52
C SER A 11 3.55 -13.31 -45.50
N GLN A 12 2.25 -13.33 -45.17
CA GLN A 12 1.10 -13.88 -45.93
C GLN A 12 0.65 -15.30 -45.53
N ARG A 13 -0.36 -15.34 -44.65
CA ARG A 13 -1.42 -16.36 -44.68
C ARG A 13 -2.78 -15.64 -44.83
N PRO A 14 -3.76 -16.23 -45.53
CA PRO A 14 -4.99 -15.56 -45.93
C PRO A 14 -6.07 -15.56 -44.84
N LYS A 15 -6.98 -14.58 -44.95
CA LYS A 15 -8.17 -14.34 -44.10
C LYS A 15 -9.23 -15.42 -44.32
N VAL A 16 -9.87 -15.87 -43.24
CA VAL A 16 -11.17 -16.57 -43.24
C VAL A 16 -12.07 -15.87 -42.22
N SER A 17 -13.16 -15.26 -42.70
CA SER A 17 -14.42 -14.90 -42.00
C SER A 17 -15.30 -16.16 -41.92
N SER A 18 -16.23 -16.41 -40.99
CA SER A 18 -17.11 -15.69 -40.05
C SER A 18 -17.52 -16.75 -38.97
N THR A 19 -18.20 -16.54 -37.83
CA THR A 19 -19.30 -15.64 -37.43
C THR A 19 -19.46 -15.77 -35.89
N GLU A 20 -19.87 -14.67 -35.25
CA GLU A 20 -20.75 -14.57 -34.07
C GLU A 20 -20.45 -15.35 -32.76
N GLY A 21 -19.96 -14.61 -31.78
CA GLY A 21 -20.00 -14.94 -30.35
C GLY A 21 -19.70 -13.67 -29.57
N SER A 22 -20.74 -13.03 -29.04
CA SER A 22 -20.69 -11.79 -28.26
C SER A 22 -19.85 -11.93 -26.99
N GLU A 23 -18.67 -11.32 -26.96
CA GLU A 23 -17.89 -11.10 -25.73
C GLU A 23 -18.27 -9.75 -25.08
N PRO A 24 -18.39 -9.69 -23.74
CA PRO A 24 -18.69 -8.47 -23.01
C PRO A 24 -17.43 -7.58 -22.87
N PRO A 25 -17.59 -6.25 -22.76
CA PRO A 25 -16.45 -5.34 -22.73
C PRO A 25 -15.63 -5.48 -21.43
N SER A 26 -14.32 -5.51 -21.64
CA SER A 26 -13.26 -5.43 -20.64
C SER A 26 -13.48 -4.30 -19.63
N ARG A 27 -13.67 -4.67 -18.36
CA ARG A 27 -13.61 -3.75 -17.22
C ARG A 27 -12.16 -3.30 -17.00
N ASP A 28 -11.86 -2.11 -17.49
CA ASP A 28 -10.81 -1.24 -16.98
C ASP A 28 -11.05 -1.00 -15.48
N ARG A 29 -10.31 -1.66 -14.60
CA ARG A 29 -10.29 -1.34 -13.15
C ARG A 29 -9.25 -0.25 -12.91
N SER A 30 -9.57 0.95 -13.37
CA SER A 30 -9.17 2.17 -12.66
C SER A 30 -10.06 2.26 -11.41
N PRO A 31 -9.53 2.54 -10.20
CA PRO A 31 -10.41 2.77 -9.06
C PRO A 31 -11.29 3.99 -9.36
N PRO A 32 -12.62 3.89 -9.28
CA PRO A 32 -13.45 5.07 -9.33
C PRO A 32 -13.13 5.89 -8.09
N SER A 33 -12.69 7.13 -8.29
CA SER A 33 -12.77 8.18 -7.27
C SER A 33 -14.25 8.39 -6.98
N SER A 34 -14.79 7.60 -6.05
CA SER A 34 -16.20 7.67 -5.67
C SER A 34 -16.49 9.04 -5.04
N PRO A 35 -17.51 9.77 -5.53
CA PRO A 35 -18.01 10.97 -4.86
C PRO A 35 -18.58 10.66 -3.46
N GLU A 36 -18.75 9.39 -3.10
CA GLU A 36 -19.23 8.98 -1.77
C GLU A 36 -18.18 9.14 -0.68
N ARG A 37 -16.87 9.08 -0.98
CA ARG A 37 -15.85 9.32 0.05
C ARG A 37 -15.75 10.82 0.39
N GLN A 38 -16.08 11.67 -0.58
CA GLN A 38 -16.18 13.11 -0.40
C GLN A 38 -17.48 13.47 0.34
N LYS A 39 -18.60 12.80 0.00
CA LYS A 39 -19.86 12.91 0.76
C LYS A 39 -19.79 12.36 2.18
N CYS A 40 -18.98 11.33 2.45
CA CYS A 40 -18.84 10.78 3.81
C CYS A 40 -18.01 11.73 4.69
N VAL A 41 -16.99 12.38 4.13
CA VAL A 41 -16.24 13.44 4.83
C VAL A 41 -17.09 14.71 4.99
N GLU A 42 -17.90 15.10 4.00
CA GLU A 42 -18.86 16.21 4.15
C GLU A 42 -19.94 15.91 5.19
N ARG A 43 -20.47 14.68 5.23
CA ARG A 43 -21.54 14.28 6.17
C ARG A 43 -21.02 14.11 7.60
N SER A 44 -19.80 13.61 7.80
CA SER A 44 -19.19 13.56 9.14
C SER A 44 -18.83 14.95 9.68
N PHE A 45 -18.60 15.94 8.81
CA PHE A 45 -18.34 17.32 9.21
C PHE A 45 -19.65 18.10 9.48
N GLU A 46 -20.75 17.75 8.81
CA GLU A 46 -22.08 18.29 9.09
C GLU A 46 -22.59 17.86 10.48
N ASP A 47 -22.28 16.63 10.93
CA ASP A 47 -22.69 16.15 12.25
C ASP A 47 -21.88 16.81 13.41
N GLU A 48 -20.62 17.18 13.20
CA GLU A 48 -19.83 17.94 14.20
C GLU A 48 -20.18 19.44 14.23
N ASP A 49 -20.53 20.04 13.08
CA ASP A 49 -21.05 21.42 13.00
C ASP A 49 -22.39 21.55 13.75
N GLN A 50 -23.17 20.47 13.92
CA GLN A 50 -24.42 20.53 14.66
C GLN A 50 -24.22 20.39 16.19
N GLN A 51 -23.18 19.68 16.62
CA GLN A 51 -22.87 19.49 18.04
C GLN A 51 -22.21 20.73 18.66
N MET A 52 -21.36 21.45 17.92
CA MET A 52 -20.72 22.68 18.40
C MET A 52 -21.70 23.88 18.51
N TYR A 53 -22.79 23.85 17.74
CA TYR A 53 -23.84 24.89 17.83
C TYR A 53 -24.86 24.65 18.95
N LEU A 54 -24.91 23.45 19.55
CA LEU A 54 -25.84 23.11 20.62
C LEU A 54 -25.30 23.35 22.03
N ASP A 55 -23.98 23.39 22.22
CA ASP A 55 -23.38 23.59 23.56
C ASP A 55 -23.36 25.06 24.03
N GLN A 56 -23.70 26.02 23.17
CA GLN A 56 -23.71 27.45 23.55
C GLN A 56 -25.09 28.01 23.88
N GLU A 57 -26.16 27.21 23.72
CA GLU A 57 -27.52 27.64 24.05
C GLU A 57 -27.97 27.18 25.45
N TYR A 58 -27.11 26.49 26.21
CA TYR A 58 -27.45 25.91 27.52
C TYR A 58 -26.85 26.63 28.76
N GLU A 59 -26.06 27.68 28.59
CA GLU A 59 -25.44 28.44 29.71
C GLU A 59 -25.87 29.91 29.76
N SER A 60 -27.17 30.18 29.93
CA SER A 60 -27.62 31.51 30.39
C SER A 60 -28.89 31.48 31.22
N GLU A 61 -29.39 30.31 31.60
CA GLU A 61 -30.66 30.20 32.30
C GLU A 61 -30.43 29.65 33.70
N TYR A 62 -29.87 30.47 34.62
CA TYR A 62 -30.12 30.31 36.05
C TYR A 62 -29.70 31.56 36.85
N SER A 63 -30.70 32.31 37.32
CA SER A 63 -30.89 32.90 38.66
C SER A 63 -31.94 34.01 38.46
N GLU A 64 -33.16 33.92 38.97
CA GLU A 64 -33.45 33.96 40.40
C GLU A 64 -34.67 33.09 40.77
N HIS A 65 -34.51 32.32 41.84
CA HIS A 65 -35.59 31.70 42.58
C HIS A 65 -35.54 32.25 44.01
N SER A 66 -36.69 32.68 44.55
CA SER A 66 -37.12 32.63 45.96
C SER A 66 -37.86 33.91 46.43
N GLU A 67 -39.16 33.71 46.66
CA GLU A 67 -39.95 34.10 47.85
C GLU A 67 -40.02 35.57 48.31
N ASN A 68 -41.24 36.15 48.29
CA ASN A 68 -42.04 36.23 49.53
C ASN A 68 -43.44 36.86 49.32
N GLU A 69 -44.40 36.28 50.02
CA GLU A 69 -45.71 36.82 50.33
C GLU A 69 -45.65 38.13 51.16
N ALA A 70 -46.75 38.89 51.05
CA ALA A 70 -47.36 39.75 52.08
C ALA A 70 -46.49 40.73 52.89
N ALA A 71 -46.66 42.04 52.63
CA ALA A 71 -46.96 43.04 53.66
C ALA A 71 -47.25 44.40 53.02
N ALA A 72 -48.47 44.91 53.17
CA ALA A 72 -48.73 46.33 53.05
C ALA A 72 -48.29 47.04 54.36
N PRO A 73 -47.60 48.19 54.25
CA PRO A 73 -48.03 49.30 55.07
C PRO A 73 -48.18 50.60 54.28
N LEU A 74 -49.18 51.36 54.73
CA LEU A 74 -49.58 52.70 54.34
C LEU A 74 -48.38 53.66 54.18
N PHE A 75 -48.17 54.22 52.98
CA PHE A 75 -47.44 55.47 52.81
C PHE A 75 -47.99 56.33 51.66
N SER A 76 -47.92 57.65 51.89
CA SER A 76 -48.64 58.76 51.28
C SER A 76 -48.89 58.76 49.75
N ARG A 77 -50.04 59.36 49.38
CA ARG A 77 -50.58 59.57 48.02
C ARG A 77 -49.67 60.42 47.10
N ARG A 78 -48.56 60.98 47.61
CA ARG A 78 -47.59 61.80 46.84
C ARG A 78 -46.50 60.95 46.16
N SER A 79 -46.31 59.68 46.56
CA SER A 79 -45.22 58.82 46.05
C SER A 79 -45.62 57.82 44.94
N ARG A 80 -46.88 57.81 44.47
CA ARG A 80 -47.35 56.91 43.38
C ARG A 80 -47.04 57.43 41.97
N ARG A 81 -47.08 58.75 41.75
CA ARG A 81 -46.77 59.37 40.45
C ARG A 81 -45.30 59.21 40.07
N THR A 82 -44.40 59.41 41.03
CA THR A 82 -42.96 59.23 40.83
C THR A 82 -42.59 57.77 40.58
N ARG A 83 -43.24 56.80 41.24
CA ARG A 83 -43.04 55.36 40.98
C ARG A 83 -43.47 54.95 39.57
N LEU A 84 -44.65 55.38 39.12
CA LEU A 84 -45.16 55.04 37.77
C LEU A 84 -44.29 55.60 36.64
N GLN A 85 -43.73 56.80 36.82
CA GLN A 85 -42.78 57.36 35.85
C GLN A 85 -41.43 56.63 35.87
N LEU A 86 -41.03 56.11 37.03
CA LEU A 86 -39.82 55.31 37.15
C LEU A 86 -39.99 53.94 36.49
N THR A 87 -41.12 53.25 36.70
CA THR A 87 -41.39 51.93 36.09
C THR A 87 -41.43 52.01 34.58
N HIS A 88 -42.09 53.02 34.00
CA HIS A 88 -42.10 53.21 32.55
C HIS A 88 -40.70 53.49 31.98
N ARG A 89 -39.85 54.25 32.70
CA ARG A 89 -38.46 54.51 32.27
C ARG A 89 -37.58 53.26 32.36
N VAL A 90 -37.80 52.44 33.38
CA VAL A 90 -37.11 51.16 33.55
C VAL A 90 -37.53 50.19 32.44
N GLU A 91 -38.81 50.07 32.13
CA GLU A 91 -39.31 49.21 31.05
C GLU A 91 -38.73 49.61 29.68
N THR A 92 -38.70 50.90 29.36
CA THR A 92 -38.08 51.38 28.12
C THR A 92 -36.58 51.09 28.05
N LEU A 93 -35.87 51.17 29.18
CA LEU A 93 -34.45 50.82 29.26
C LEU A 93 -34.23 49.31 29.10
N VAL A 94 -35.07 48.48 29.72
CA VAL A 94 -34.99 47.02 29.60
C VAL A 94 -35.26 46.58 28.16
N GLN A 95 -36.20 47.22 27.45
CA GLN A 95 -36.44 46.95 26.03
C GLN A 95 -35.26 47.37 25.15
N ASP A 96 -34.71 48.57 25.33
CA ASP A 96 -33.51 49.03 24.58
C ASP A 96 -32.29 48.12 24.84
N LEU A 97 -32.10 47.65 26.08
CA LEU A 97 -31.03 46.71 26.42
C LEU A 97 -31.22 45.34 25.74
N ARG A 98 -32.44 44.82 25.68
CA ARG A 98 -32.74 43.54 24.98
C ARG A 98 -32.49 43.65 23.48
N GLU A 99 -32.93 44.73 22.85
CA GLU A 99 -32.67 44.96 21.41
C GLU A 99 -31.17 45.05 21.12
N ARG A 100 -30.41 45.77 21.96
CA ARG A 100 -28.95 45.85 21.82
C ARG A 100 -28.27 44.51 22.05
N GLN A 101 -28.74 43.72 23.01
CA GLN A 101 -28.20 42.38 23.29
C GLN A 101 -28.46 41.43 22.11
N GLU A 102 -29.64 41.49 21.48
CA GLU A 102 -29.95 40.70 20.29
C GLU A 102 -29.09 41.09 19.09
N VAL A 103 -28.90 42.39 18.85
CA VAL A 103 -28.02 42.89 17.78
C VAL A 103 -26.57 42.47 18.03
N PHE A 104 -26.10 42.53 19.28
CA PHE A 104 -24.76 42.09 19.65
C PHE A 104 -24.57 40.58 19.46
N ARG A 105 -25.57 39.77 19.86
CA ARG A 105 -25.57 38.32 19.67
C ARG A 105 -25.54 37.93 18.19
N ARG A 106 -26.31 38.63 17.33
CA ARG A 106 -26.26 38.44 15.86
C ARG A 106 -24.88 38.78 15.30
N ARG A 107 -24.30 39.91 15.69
CA ARG A 107 -22.95 40.30 15.27
C ARG A 107 -21.88 39.29 15.69
N GLN A 108 -21.96 38.73 16.90
CA GLN A 108 -21.04 37.68 17.33
C GLN A 108 -21.16 36.42 16.46
N LYS A 109 -22.38 35.96 16.17
CA LYS A 109 -22.62 34.81 15.28
C LYS A 109 -22.12 35.05 13.85
N ASP A 110 -22.31 36.25 13.32
CA ASP A 110 -21.82 36.61 11.99
C ASP A 110 -20.28 36.66 11.95
N LEU A 111 -19.65 37.18 13.01
CA LEU A 111 -18.20 37.22 13.14
C LEU A 111 -17.58 35.83 13.29
N THR A 112 -18.16 34.94 14.11
CA THR A 112 -17.68 33.56 14.25
C THR A 112 -17.85 32.79 12.95
N LYS A 113 -18.99 32.91 12.28
CA LYS A 113 -19.25 32.31 10.96
C LYS A 113 -18.27 32.82 9.89
N ALA A 114 -18.03 34.14 9.85
CA ALA A 114 -17.08 34.73 8.92
C ALA A 114 -15.63 34.27 9.20
N SER A 115 -15.26 34.14 10.48
CA SER A 115 -13.93 33.65 10.88
C SER A 115 -13.73 32.19 10.50
N TYR A 116 -14.74 31.34 10.74
CA TYR A 116 -14.73 29.94 10.34
C TYR A 116 -14.66 29.75 8.82
N GLN A 117 -15.45 30.52 8.06
CA GLN A 117 -15.41 30.50 6.60
C GLN A 117 -14.03 30.90 6.04
N ARG A 118 -13.37 31.90 6.65
CA ARG A 118 -12.00 32.27 6.29
C ARG A 118 -11.02 31.13 6.57
N LEU A 119 -11.06 30.55 7.77
CA LEU A 119 -10.22 29.41 8.13
C LEU A 119 -10.38 28.24 7.15
N ARG A 120 -11.63 27.87 6.86
CA ARG A 120 -11.96 26.80 5.90
C ARG A 120 -11.42 27.10 4.50
N SER A 121 -11.54 28.34 4.03
CA SER A 121 -11.01 28.74 2.72
C SER A 121 -9.47 28.68 2.65
N GLU A 122 -8.79 28.97 3.76
CA GLU A 122 -7.33 28.85 3.86
C GLU A 122 -6.89 27.39 3.87
N PHE A 123 -7.57 26.53 4.65
CA PHE A 123 -7.32 25.09 4.66
C PHE A 123 -7.53 24.46 3.27
N LEU A 124 -8.63 24.76 2.60
CA LEU A 124 -8.90 24.25 1.24
C LEU A 124 -7.83 24.72 0.24
N ARG A 125 -7.40 25.99 0.33
CA ARG A 125 -6.30 26.51 -0.51
C ARG A 125 -4.97 25.81 -0.24
N GLN A 126 -4.64 25.53 1.02
CA GLN A 126 -3.43 24.78 1.37
C GLN A 126 -3.47 23.35 0.83
N GLU A 127 -4.62 22.68 0.98
CA GLU A 127 -4.83 21.33 0.45
C GLU A 127 -4.67 21.31 -1.08
N GLU A 128 -5.31 22.24 -1.80
CA GLU A 128 -5.16 22.38 -3.24
C GLU A 128 -3.70 22.64 -3.65
N GLN A 129 -2.99 23.51 -2.94
CA GLN A 129 -1.57 23.78 -3.21
C GLN A 129 -0.70 22.54 -3.00
N LEU A 130 -0.95 21.75 -1.94
CA LEU A 130 -0.24 20.50 -1.67
C LEU A 130 -0.53 19.46 -2.76
N VAL A 131 -1.80 19.30 -3.16
CA VAL A 131 -2.22 18.42 -4.26
C VAL A 131 -1.62 18.86 -5.59
N GLN A 132 -1.55 20.16 -5.87
CA GLN A 132 -0.90 20.66 -7.09
C GLN A 132 0.61 20.44 -7.07
N ARG A 133 1.28 20.66 -5.93
CA ARG A 133 2.72 20.36 -5.76
C ARG A 133 3.00 18.87 -5.96
N SER A 134 2.20 17.99 -5.37
CA SER A 134 2.35 16.55 -5.53
C SER A 134 2.15 16.12 -6.99
N ARG A 135 1.12 16.65 -7.67
CA ARG A 135 0.89 16.41 -9.11
C ARG A 135 2.06 16.88 -9.98
N ARG A 136 2.65 18.05 -9.70
CA ARG A 136 3.84 18.54 -10.42
C ARG A 136 5.04 17.64 -10.18
N MET A 137 5.29 17.20 -8.95
CA MET A 137 6.38 16.26 -8.65
C MET A 137 6.18 14.92 -9.36
N VAL A 138 4.97 14.36 -9.35
CA VAL A 138 4.64 13.15 -10.09
C VAL A 138 4.84 13.34 -11.59
N ALA A 139 4.43 14.48 -12.16
CA ALA A 139 4.64 14.80 -13.57
C ALA A 139 6.14 14.95 -13.92
N THR A 140 6.94 15.56 -13.06
CA THR A 140 8.39 15.64 -13.23
C THR A 140 9.06 14.26 -13.13
N LEU A 141 8.62 13.40 -12.21
CA LEU A 141 9.08 12.02 -12.11
C LEU A 141 8.66 11.18 -13.33
N GLN A 142 7.49 11.45 -13.89
CA GLN A 142 6.97 10.86 -15.13
C GLN A 142 7.57 11.50 -16.40
N SER A 143 8.38 12.55 -16.28
CA SER A 143 9.04 13.14 -17.43
C SER A 143 9.86 12.09 -18.19
N GLY A 144 9.78 12.10 -19.52
CA GLY A 144 10.45 11.11 -20.36
C GLY A 144 11.95 11.00 -20.08
N ARG A 145 12.58 12.10 -19.65
CA ARG A 145 14.01 12.15 -19.28
C ARG A 145 14.32 11.36 -18.00
N SER A 146 13.50 11.48 -16.94
CA SER A 146 13.67 10.72 -15.70
C SER A 146 13.45 9.23 -15.91
N ARG A 147 12.43 8.86 -16.69
CA ARG A 147 12.16 7.46 -17.04
C ARG A 147 13.29 6.83 -17.85
N ALA A 148 13.79 7.54 -18.87
CA ALA A 148 14.90 7.06 -19.69
C ALA A 148 16.19 6.88 -18.88
N TRP A 149 16.48 7.78 -17.93
CA TRP A 149 17.64 7.65 -17.07
C TRP A 149 17.52 6.42 -16.15
N ARG A 150 16.34 6.19 -15.54
CA ARG A 150 16.08 4.98 -14.75
C ARG A 150 16.27 3.69 -15.54
N HIS A 151 15.73 3.62 -16.76
CA HIS A 151 15.90 2.43 -17.61
C HIS A 151 17.38 2.15 -17.92
N LYS A 152 18.20 3.20 -18.16
CA LYS A 152 19.64 3.05 -18.41
C LYS A 152 20.39 2.53 -17.19
N TRP A 153 20.08 3.06 -16.01
CA TRP A 153 20.73 2.60 -14.77
C TRP A 153 20.34 1.19 -14.38
N VAL A 154 19.05 0.85 -14.47
CA VAL A 154 18.59 -0.53 -14.22
C VAL A 154 19.29 -1.49 -15.19
N PHE A 155 19.35 -1.14 -16.48
CA PHE A 155 20.07 -1.94 -17.46
C PHE A 155 21.54 -2.14 -17.09
N ALA A 156 22.25 -1.07 -16.72
CA ALA A 156 23.66 -1.14 -16.36
C ALA A 156 23.91 -1.98 -15.10
N VAL A 157 23.08 -1.81 -14.06
CA VAL A 157 23.19 -2.58 -12.81
C VAL A 157 22.92 -4.06 -13.05
N VAL A 158 21.87 -4.39 -13.79
CA VAL A 158 21.53 -5.78 -14.11
C VAL A 158 22.63 -6.44 -14.94
N GLN A 159 23.19 -5.73 -15.91
CA GLN A 159 24.29 -6.25 -16.71
C GLN A 159 25.56 -6.46 -15.87
N ALA A 160 25.86 -5.55 -14.95
CA ALA A 160 26.97 -5.69 -14.01
C ALA A 160 26.75 -6.90 -13.07
N ASP A 161 25.55 -7.07 -12.54
CA ASP A 161 25.17 -8.22 -11.70
C ASP A 161 25.34 -9.55 -12.45
N PHE A 162 24.97 -9.62 -13.73
CA PHE A 162 25.22 -10.82 -14.55
C PHE A 162 26.71 -11.13 -14.70
N VAL A 163 27.53 -10.11 -14.94
CA VAL A 163 28.99 -10.27 -15.08
C VAL A 163 29.60 -10.73 -13.75
N VAL A 164 29.20 -10.10 -12.64
CA VAL A 164 29.66 -10.46 -11.29
C VAL A 164 29.22 -11.88 -10.95
N SER A 165 27.97 -12.24 -11.20
CA SER A 165 27.44 -13.58 -10.96
C SER A 165 28.19 -14.65 -11.75
N ALA A 166 28.44 -14.40 -13.04
CA ALA A 166 29.17 -15.33 -13.90
C ALA A 166 30.64 -15.46 -13.48
N PHE A 167 31.30 -14.35 -13.13
CA PHE A 167 32.68 -14.35 -12.64
C PHE A 167 32.79 -15.12 -11.32
N TRP A 168 31.91 -14.85 -10.36
CA TRP A 168 31.92 -15.52 -9.05
C TRP A 168 31.67 -17.02 -9.19
N LEU A 169 30.69 -17.41 -10.01
CA LEU A 169 30.37 -18.81 -10.28
C LEU A 169 31.54 -19.56 -10.95
N GLY A 170 32.33 -18.88 -11.79
CA GLY A 170 33.51 -19.46 -12.43
C GLY A 170 34.74 -19.52 -11.52
N ALA A 171 34.93 -18.51 -10.67
CA ALA A 171 36.12 -18.40 -9.81
C ALA A 171 35.99 -19.23 -8.52
N SER A 172 34.83 -19.18 -7.86
CA SER A 172 34.55 -19.84 -6.58
C SER A 172 33.06 -20.21 -6.48
N PRO A 173 32.62 -21.28 -7.17
CA PRO A 173 31.23 -21.74 -7.10
C PRO A 173 30.80 -22.14 -5.69
N GLU A 174 31.74 -22.62 -4.86
CA GLU A 174 31.49 -23.05 -3.48
C GLU A 174 31.04 -21.90 -2.57
N THR A 175 31.46 -20.66 -2.82
CA THR A 175 31.06 -19.48 -2.02
C THR A 175 29.89 -18.70 -2.62
N PHE A 176 29.34 -19.14 -3.76
CA PHE A 176 28.29 -18.42 -4.48
C PHE A 176 27.00 -18.25 -3.64
N TYR A 177 26.74 -19.14 -2.69
CA TYR A 177 25.57 -19.05 -1.82
C TYR A 177 25.57 -17.79 -0.92
N PHE A 178 26.74 -17.24 -0.57
CA PHE A 178 26.82 -15.96 0.14
C PHE A 178 26.29 -14.81 -0.74
N TYR A 179 26.69 -14.80 -2.01
CA TYR A 179 26.23 -13.82 -2.99
C TYR A 179 24.71 -13.92 -3.21
N TYR A 180 24.21 -15.13 -3.41
CA TYR A 180 22.77 -15.40 -3.51
C TYR A 180 22.01 -14.91 -2.27
N SER A 181 22.54 -15.15 -1.08
CA SER A 181 21.90 -14.73 0.18
C SER A 181 21.80 -13.21 0.30
N ALA A 182 22.86 -12.49 -0.09
CA ALA A 182 22.85 -11.03 -0.14
C ALA A 182 21.85 -10.50 -1.19
N GLN A 183 21.82 -11.10 -2.39
CA GLN A 183 20.85 -10.76 -3.43
C GLN A 183 19.42 -10.99 -2.94
N MET A 184 19.14 -12.13 -2.31
CA MET A 184 17.81 -12.44 -1.80
C MET A 184 17.38 -11.53 -0.68
N LEU A 185 18.27 -11.20 0.26
CA LEU A 185 17.96 -10.23 1.31
C LEU A 185 17.54 -8.88 0.71
N LEU A 186 18.27 -8.39 -0.30
CA LEU A 186 17.96 -7.14 -0.98
C LEU A 186 16.61 -7.24 -1.72
N VAL A 187 16.44 -8.25 -2.56
CA VAL A 187 15.24 -8.42 -3.40
C VAL A 187 13.98 -8.61 -2.53
N LEU A 188 14.06 -9.46 -1.50
CA LEU A 188 12.96 -9.69 -0.56
C LEU A 188 12.62 -8.40 0.21
N SER A 189 13.62 -7.67 0.69
CA SER A 189 13.38 -6.41 1.41
C SER A 189 12.71 -5.37 0.52
N CYS A 190 13.16 -5.21 -0.72
CA CYS A 190 12.53 -4.33 -1.70
C CYS A 190 11.09 -4.74 -2.01
N LYS A 191 10.82 -6.05 -2.12
CA LYS A 191 9.47 -6.59 -2.36
C LYS A 191 8.54 -6.38 -1.18
N VAL A 192 9.02 -6.61 0.04
CA VAL A 192 8.26 -6.33 1.27
C VAL A 192 7.87 -4.86 1.31
N PHE A 193 8.83 -3.96 1.05
CA PHE A 193 8.56 -2.53 1.02
C PHE A 193 7.52 -2.16 -0.05
N ASP A 194 7.74 -2.59 -1.30
CA ASP A 194 6.86 -2.27 -2.43
C ASP A 194 5.42 -2.78 -2.21
N TYR A 195 5.26 -4.02 -1.76
CA TYR A 195 3.93 -4.59 -1.54
C TYR A 195 3.22 -4.01 -0.32
N ARG A 196 3.95 -3.55 0.71
CA ARG A 196 3.34 -2.82 1.83
C ARG A 196 2.84 -1.45 1.38
N VAL A 197 3.61 -0.73 0.58
CA VAL A 197 3.21 0.58 0.03
C VAL A 197 2.03 0.45 -0.93
N ASN A 198 2.00 -0.60 -1.76
CA ASN A 198 0.94 -0.83 -2.74
C ASN A 198 -0.28 -1.60 -2.17
N LEU A 199 -0.32 -1.86 -0.85
CA LEU A 199 -1.37 -2.63 -0.16
C LEU A 199 -1.58 -4.07 -0.72
N GLN A 200 -0.53 -4.63 -1.31
CA GLN A 200 -0.47 -5.94 -1.97
C GLN A 200 0.27 -6.99 -1.14
N HIS A 201 0.16 -6.91 0.19
CA HIS A 201 0.96 -7.74 1.11
C HIS A 201 0.72 -9.25 0.99
N TYR A 202 -0.44 -9.70 0.52
CA TYR A 202 -0.71 -11.13 0.28
C TYR A 202 0.15 -11.74 -0.82
N PHE A 203 0.66 -10.95 -1.77
CA PHE A 203 1.57 -11.46 -2.82
C PHE A 203 2.92 -11.94 -2.25
N LEU A 204 3.30 -11.55 -1.02
CA LEU A 204 4.49 -12.11 -0.35
C LEU A 204 4.34 -13.59 0.03
N LEU A 205 3.10 -14.10 0.10
CA LEU A 205 2.81 -15.50 0.40
C LEU A 205 2.89 -16.41 -0.83
N ASP A 206 3.16 -15.84 -2.02
CA ASP A 206 3.36 -16.61 -3.23
C ASP A 206 4.47 -17.65 -3.03
N PHE A 207 4.27 -18.81 -3.64
CA PHE A 207 5.17 -19.97 -3.50
C PHE A 207 6.63 -19.65 -3.78
N CYS A 208 6.93 -18.71 -4.68
CA CYS A 208 8.32 -18.37 -5.01
C CYS A 208 9.08 -17.75 -3.83
N PHE A 209 8.42 -16.92 -3.02
CA PHE A 209 9.02 -16.35 -1.82
C PHE A 209 9.31 -17.44 -0.78
N PHE A 210 8.34 -18.33 -0.58
CA PHE A 210 8.50 -19.49 0.29
C PHE A 210 9.63 -20.42 -0.18
N ALA A 211 9.71 -20.72 -1.47
CA ALA A 211 10.76 -21.54 -2.06
C ALA A 211 12.16 -20.96 -1.81
N ASN A 212 12.34 -19.64 -1.99
CA ASN A 212 13.62 -18.99 -1.68
C ASN A 212 13.95 -19.04 -0.18
N LEU A 213 12.94 -18.90 0.68
CA LEU A 213 13.14 -19.07 2.13
C LEU A 213 13.58 -20.50 2.48
N CYS A 214 13.01 -21.53 1.83
CA CYS A 214 13.45 -22.92 2.01
C CYS A 214 14.89 -23.14 1.54
N VAL A 215 15.28 -22.55 0.40
CA VAL A 215 16.67 -22.61 -0.09
C VAL A 215 17.61 -21.94 0.91
N LEU A 216 17.29 -20.74 1.40
CA LEU A 216 18.09 -20.05 2.42
C LEU A 216 18.14 -20.83 3.74
N ALA A 217 17.02 -21.42 4.18
CA ALA A 217 16.96 -22.23 5.39
C ALA A 217 17.83 -23.49 5.28
N TRP A 218 17.84 -24.14 4.11
CA TRP A 218 18.75 -25.24 3.87
C TRP A 218 20.22 -24.78 3.89
N LEU A 219 20.56 -23.69 3.18
CA LEU A 219 21.92 -23.18 3.11
C LEU A 219 22.50 -22.79 4.48
N TRP A 220 21.70 -22.18 5.36
CA TRP A 220 22.20 -21.57 6.59
C TRP A 220 21.80 -22.29 7.88
N LEU A 221 20.58 -22.83 7.96
CA LEU A 221 20.05 -23.39 9.21
C LEU A 221 20.26 -24.90 9.30
N MET A 222 20.06 -25.61 8.20
CA MET A 222 20.10 -27.07 8.16
C MET A 222 20.86 -27.62 6.95
N PRO A 223 22.15 -27.28 6.77
CA PRO A 223 22.92 -27.67 5.59
C PRO A 223 23.10 -29.18 5.43
N THR A 224 23.12 -29.93 6.53
CA THR A 224 23.30 -31.40 6.56
C THR A 224 22.01 -32.19 6.34
N SER A 225 20.85 -31.52 6.32
CA SER A 225 19.53 -32.17 6.22
C SER A 225 19.21 -32.56 4.77
N GLY A 226 19.12 -33.88 4.51
CA GLY A 226 18.71 -34.41 3.21
C GLY A 226 17.28 -34.03 2.83
N PHE A 227 16.37 -33.95 3.82
CA PHE A 227 14.99 -33.53 3.63
C PHE A 227 14.89 -32.08 3.11
N CYS A 228 15.62 -31.16 3.76
CA CYS A 228 15.65 -29.76 3.36
C CYS A 228 16.31 -29.57 2.00
N PHE A 229 17.37 -30.33 1.71
CA PHE A 229 18.00 -30.36 0.39
C PHE A 229 17.00 -30.82 -0.70
N ASN A 230 16.28 -31.92 -0.48
CA ASN A 230 15.33 -32.44 -1.47
C ASN A 230 14.19 -31.46 -1.76
N ALA A 231 13.69 -30.77 -0.73
CA ALA A 231 12.71 -29.71 -0.91
C ALA A 231 13.30 -28.51 -1.68
N ALA A 232 14.46 -27.99 -1.27
CA ALA A 232 15.13 -26.87 -1.92
C ALA A 232 15.45 -27.16 -3.40
N ASP A 233 15.90 -28.39 -3.70
CA ASP A 233 16.22 -28.82 -5.05
C ASP A 233 14.97 -28.93 -5.95
N ALA A 234 13.91 -29.57 -5.45
CA ALA A 234 12.65 -29.66 -6.16
C ALA A 234 12.04 -28.28 -6.42
N PHE A 235 12.11 -27.39 -5.43
CA PHE A 235 11.60 -26.03 -5.56
C PHE A 235 12.43 -25.18 -6.52
N GLY A 236 13.76 -25.31 -6.53
CA GLY A 236 14.62 -24.71 -7.55
C GLY A 236 14.21 -25.14 -8.97
N GLY A 237 13.90 -26.43 -9.15
CA GLY A 237 13.33 -26.96 -10.39
C GLY A 237 11.98 -26.31 -10.76
N LEU A 238 11.04 -26.23 -9.82
CA LEU A 238 9.74 -25.58 -10.03
C LEU A 238 9.87 -24.09 -10.35
N LEU A 239 10.80 -23.39 -9.70
CA LEU A 239 11.11 -21.99 -9.99
C LEU A 239 11.61 -21.85 -11.43
N SER A 240 12.44 -22.75 -11.92
CA SER A 240 12.90 -22.71 -13.33
C SER A 240 11.74 -22.89 -14.33
N ILE A 241 10.82 -23.82 -14.05
CA ILE A 241 9.63 -24.06 -14.89
C ILE A 241 8.71 -22.84 -14.87
N SER A 242 8.55 -22.21 -13.70
CA SER A 242 7.71 -21.03 -13.54
C SER A 242 8.16 -19.84 -14.39
N ILE A 243 9.47 -19.70 -14.65
CA ILE A 243 10.01 -18.66 -15.54
C ILE A 243 9.42 -18.79 -16.95
N VAL A 244 9.41 -20.01 -17.48
CA VAL A 244 8.88 -20.31 -18.82
C VAL A 244 7.35 -20.23 -18.84
N LEU A 245 6.69 -20.83 -17.83
CA LEU A 245 5.24 -20.95 -17.78
C LEU A 245 4.55 -19.59 -17.65
N PHE A 246 5.03 -18.74 -16.74
CA PHE A 246 4.45 -17.42 -16.48
C PHE A 246 5.08 -16.31 -17.31
N ARG A 247 5.98 -16.65 -18.24
CA ARG A 247 6.72 -15.69 -19.06
C ARG A 247 7.35 -14.57 -18.21
N ASN A 248 7.96 -14.95 -17.09
CA ASN A 248 8.69 -14.04 -16.20
C ASN A 248 10.03 -13.64 -16.84
N SER A 249 9.94 -12.92 -17.96
CA SER A 249 11.08 -12.54 -18.77
C SER A 249 11.98 -11.58 -18.00
N CYS A 250 13.27 -11.91 -18.00
CA CYS A 250 14.33 -11.00 -17.58
C CYS A 250 14.48 -9.88 -18.62
N VAL A 251 13.84 -8.74 -18.38
CA VAL A 251 13.87 -7.56 -19.27
C VAL A 251 14.68 -6.47 -18.58
N PRO A 252 15.97 -6.26 -18.94
CA PRO A 252 16.89 -5.42 -18.15
C PRO A 252 16.53 -3.94 -18.11
N HIS A 253 15.63 -3.47 -18.98
CA HIS A 253 15.18 -2.07 -18.99
C HIS A 253 13.91 -1.81 -18.17
N ASP A 254 13.23 -2.85 -17.70
CA ASP A 254 11.98 -2.77 -16.96
C ASP A 254 12.22 -3.24 -15.50
N PRO A 255 12.30 -2.30 -14.53
CA PRO A 255 12.62 -2.62 -13.14
C PRO A 255 11.62 -3.56 -12.47
N GLN A 256 10.35 -3.54 -12.89
CA GLN A 256 9.32 -4.41 -12.32
C GLN A 256 9.48 -5.85 -12.83
N ARG A 257 9.70 -6.01 -14.14
CA ARG A 257 9.90 -7.34 -14.75
C ARG A 257 11.17 -7.99 -14.27
N ILE A 258 12.26 -7.24 -14.18
CA ILE A 258 13.53 -7.77 -13.70
C ILE A 258 13.43 -8.17 -12.22
N SER A 259 12.77 -7.37 -11.37
CA SER A 259 12.57 -7.71 -9.96
C SER A 259 11.78 -9.02 -9.79
N ASN A 260 10.77 -9.27 -10.64
CA ASN A 260 10.09 -10.57 -10.68
C ASN A 260 11.02 -11.70 -11.14
N ALA A 261 11.87 -11.48 -12.14
CA ALA A 261 12.82 -12.51 -12.56
C ALA A 261 13.83 -12.89 -11.44
N TYR A 262 14.28 -11.90 -10.65
CA TYR A 262 15.22 -12.09 -9.55
C TYR A 262 14.69 -12.97 -8.40
N VAL A 263 13.39 -13.17 -8.25
CA VAL A 263 12.87 -14.15 -7.26
C VAL A 263 12.84 -15.58 -7.79
N HIS A 264 13.12 -15.80 -9.08
CA HIS A 264 13.08 -17.15 -9.67
C HIS A 264 14.48 -17.67 -10.03
N TYR A 265 15.22 -16.96 -10.87
CA TYR A 265 16.44 -17.51 -11.46
C TYR A 265 17.62 -17.68 -10.48
N PRO A 266 17.87 -16.79 -9.48
CA PRO A 266 19.04 -16.92 -8.61
C PRO A 266 19.00 -18.20 -7.78
N ALA A 267 17.82 -18.64 -7.36
CA ALA A 267 17.64 -19.93 -6.66
C ALA A 267 18.09 -21.12 -7.54
N VAL A 268 17.81 -21.06 -8.85
CA VAL A 268 18.25 -22.10 -9.79
C VAL A 268 19.78 -22.10 -9.90
N ILE A 269 20.39 -20.92 -10.00
CA ILE A 269 21.84 -20.79 -10.12
C ILE A 269 22.54 -21.26 -8.85
N VAL A 270 22.06 -20.89 -7.65
CA VAL A 270 22.70 -21.32 -6.41
C VAL A 270 22.59 -22.83 -6.22
N MET A 271 21.42 -23.44 -6.49
CA MET A 271 21.28 -24.89 -6.40
C MET A 271 22.18 -25.61 -7.39
N LEU A 272 22.35 -25.07 -8.61
CA LEU A 272 23.30 -25.59 -9.58
C LEU A 272 24.75 -25.42 -9.09
N SER A 273 25.11 -24.26 -8.54
CA SER A 273 26.48 -23.98 -8.06
C SER A 273 26.93 -24.97 -6.98
N VAL A 274 26.07 -25.21 -6.00
CA VAL A 274 26.37 -26.12 -4.88
C VAL A 274 26.41 -27.57 -5.35
N LYS A 275 25.62 -27.94 -6.37
CA LYS A 275 25.68 -29.27 -6.99
C LYS A 275 26.94 -29.48 -7.85
N LEU A 276 27.42 -28.44 -8.53
CA LEU A 276 28.65 -28.48 -9.32
C LEU A 276 29.87 -28.62 -8.41
N ARG A 277 29.89 -27.86 -7.31
CA ARG A 277 30.97 -27.90 -6.33
C ARG A 277 30.41 -27.64 -4.95
N CYS A 278 30.31 -28.71 -4.16
CA CYS A 278 29.93 -28.62 -2.76
C CYS A 278 31.18 -28.57 -1.88
N GLU A 279 31.06 -27.95 -0.71
CA GLU A 279 32.10 -27.94 0.34
C GLU A 279 31.45 -28.14 1.71
N GLY A 280 32.15 -28.82 2.62
CA GLY A 280 31.75 -28.99 4.01
C GLY A 280 30.37 -29.66 4.20
N ASP A 281 29.59 -29.11 5.13
CA ASP A 281 28.30 -29.65 5.57
C ASP A 281 27.24 -29.72 4.46
N LEU A 282 27.33 -28.84 3.46
CA LEU A 282 26.43 -28.83 2.30
C LEU A 282 26.58 -30.12 1.47
N CYS A 283 27.81 -30.66 1.33
CA CYS A 283 28.01 -31.94 0.66
C CYS A 283 27.30 -33.09 1.39
N VAL A 284 27.34 -33.08 2.72
CA VAL A 284 26.69 -34.10 3.55
C VAL A 284 25.18 -34.05 3.36
N GLY A 285 24.58 -32.86 3.33
CA GLY A 285 23.15 -32.69 3.04
C GLY A 285 22.76 -33.19 1.66
N ILE A 286 23.56 -32.88 0.63
CA ILE A 286 23.35 -33.37 -0.73
C ILE A 286 23.41 -34.90 -0.76
N GLN A 287 24.44 -35.51 -0.18
CA GLN A 287 24.58 -36.97 -0.13
C GLN A 287 23.42 -37.63 0.60
N ASN A 288 23.03 -37.09 1.76
CA ASN A 288 21.90 -37.57 2.55
C ASN A 288 20.59 -37.47 1.76
N GLY A 289 20.37 -36.39 1.02
CA GLY A 289 19.15 -36.21 0.21
C GLY A 289 19.15 -36.98 -1.10
N LEU A 290 20.32 -37.30 -1.68
CA LEU A 290 20.45 -38.16 -2.87
C LEU A 290 20.43 -39.65 -2.53
N SER A 291 20.70 -40.03 -1.28
CA SER A 291 20.68 -41.43 -0.81
C SER A 291 19.32 -42.15 -0.96
N PRO A 292 18.15 -41.51 -0.73
CA PRO A 292 16.86 -42.15 -0.87
C PRO A 292 16.45 -42.25 -2.35
N SER A 293 15.56 -43.19 -2.64
CA SER A 293 14.95 -43.33 -3.96
C SER A 293 14.18 -42.07 -4.38
N TRP A 294 14.06 -41.87 -5.70
CA TRP A 294 13.41 -40.68 -6.28
C TRP A 294 11.99 -40.41 -5.75
N TYR A 295 11.20 -41.44 -5.46
CA TYR A 295 9.83 -41.29 -4.96
C TYR A 295 9.79 -40.79 -3.51
N ARG A 296 10.77 -41.16 -2.67
CA ARG A 296 10.89 -40.61 -1.31
C ARG A 296 11.27 -39.15 -1.36
N ARG A 297 12.25 -38.80 -2.18
CA ARG A 297 12.67 -37.40 -2.40
C ARG A 297 11.52 -36.53 -2.88
N LEU A 298 10.69 -37.06 -3.79
CA LEU A 298 9.47 -36.41 -4.24
C LEU A 298 8.46 -36.23 -3.10
N GLY A 299 8.26 -37.26 -2.27
CA GLY A 299 7.39 -37.20 -1.09
C GLY A 299 7.85 -36.15 -0.07
N GLU A 300 9.15 -36.02 0.16
CA GLU A 300 9.72 -35.01 1.05
C GLU A 300 9.50 -33.58 0.54
N ALA A 301 9.71 -33.35 -0.76
CA ALA A 301 9.39 -32.08 -1.41
C ALA A 301 7.90 -31.76 -1.35
N TRP A 302 7.03 -32.77 -1.57
CA TRP A 302 5.58 -32.63 -1.43
C TRP A 302 5.16 -32.30 -0.01
N ALA A 303 5.77 -32.91 1.00
CA ALA A 303 5.49 -32.60 2.40
C ALA A 303 5.78 -31.12 2.71
N MET A 304 6.92 -30.61 2.24
CA MET A 304 7.28 -29.19 2.40
C MET A 304 6.31 -28.28 1.62
N TYR A 305 5.88 -28.68 0.43
CA TYR A 305 4.88 -27.94 -0.35
C TYR A 305 3.52 -27.90 0.36
N LEU A 306 3.07 -29.03 0.93
CA LEU A 306 1.82 -29.09 1.69
C LEU A 306 1.89 -28.21 2.95
N MET A 307 3.05 -28.13 3.60
CA MET A 307 3.26 -27.19 4.70
C MET A 307 3.02 -25.73 4.24
N TRP A 308 3.57 -25.33 3.10
CA TRP A 308 3.27 -24.02 2.51
C TRP A 308 1.79 -23.86 2.18
N ALA A 309 1.16 -24.87 1.57
CA ALA A 309 -0.25 -24.81 1.21
C ALA A 309 -1.16 -24.63 2.44
N VAL A 310 -0.85 -25.32 3.55
CA VAL A 310 -1.56 -25.16 4.83
C VAL A 310 -1.38 -23.75 5.38
N VAL A 311 -0.13 -23.24 5.41
CA VAL A 311 0.16 -21.87 5.86
C VAL A 311 -0.59 -20.85 4.99
N TYR A 312 -0.53 -21.00 3.67
CA TYR A 312 -1.19 -20.12 2.71
C TYR A 312 -2.69 -20.08 2.93
N VAL A 313 -3.34 -21.24 3.05
CA VAL A 313 -4.79 -21.33 3.31
C VAL A 313 -5.14 -20.71 4.66
N SER A 314 -4.37 -20.99 5.72
CA SER A 314 -4.64 -20.48 7.07
C SER A 314 -4.51 -18.96 7.24
N VAL A 315 -3.73 -18.31 6.38
CA VAL A 315 -3.55 -16.85 6.42
C VAL A 315 -4.59 -16.13 5.56
N ILE A 316 -5.09 -16.79 4.51
CA ILE A 316 -6.01 -16.18 3.55
C ILE A 316 -7.48 -16.44 3.89
N PHE A 317 -7.79 -17.61 4.45
CA PHE A 317 -9.12 -18.05 4.84
C PHE A 317 -9.26 -18.10 6.36
#